data_AF-A0A0N1NMU5-F1
#
_entry.id   AF-A0A0N1NMU5-F1
#
_cell.length_a   1.000
_cell.length_b   1.000
_cell.length_c   1.000
_cell.angle_alpha   90.00
_cell.angle_beta   90.00
_cell.angle_gamma   90.00
#
_symmetry.space_group_name_H-M   'P 1'
#
loop_
_entity.id
_entity.type
_entity.pdbx_description
1 polymer ?
#
loop_
_entity_poly.entity_id
_entity_poly.type
_entity_poly.pdbx_seq_one_letter_code
_entity_poly.pdbx_strand_id
1 'polypeptide(L)'
;MSHSSSHSHQPAVRPEDVLPEGIDSTAINGLTVRKGSVAAFVANALRLDDLTEGTPEYAALVTQMRELAPALRAIGLLDVFRPRSPAVERILAEAA
;
A
#
# COMPACT_ATOMS: atom_id res chain seq x y z
N MET A 1 36.84 -14.99 24.78
CA MET A 1 36.30 -14.89 23.41
C MET A 1 35.23 -13.82 23.45
N SER A 2 35.56 -12.62 22.97
CA SER A 2 34.74 -11.42 23.15
C SER A 2 33.58 -11.42 22.15
N HIS A 3 32.35 -11.33 22.66
CA HIS A 3 31.17 -11.03 21.85
C HIS A 3 31.15 -9.53 21.53
N SER A 4 31.59 -9.14 20.34
CA SER A 4 31.29 -7.82 19.78
C SER A 4 30.04 -7.92 18.92
N SER A 5 28.88 -7.72 19.55
CA SER A 5 27.63 -7.48 18.84
C SER A 5 27.68 -6.07 18.25
N SER A 6 28.19 -5.94 17.02
CA SER A 6 28.08 -4.70 16.25
C SER A 6 26.61 -4.46 15.92
N HIS A 7 25.95 -3.60 16.68
CA HIS A 7 24.70 -2.99 16.23
C HIS A 7 25.05 -2.07 15.06
N SER A 8 24.98 -2.59 13.84
CA SER A 8 25.10 -1.79 12.64
C SER A 8 24.01 -0.72 12.67
N HIS A 9 24.44 0.54 12.76
CA HIS A 9 23.58 1.71 12.66
C HIS A 9 22.92 1.67 11.28
N GLN A 10 21.68 1.19 11.22
CA GLN A 10 20.97 1.13 9.95
C GLN A 10 20.58 2.57 9.59
N PRO A 11 21.11 3.13 8.48
CA PRO A 11 20.83 4.50 8.11
C PRO A 11 19.32 4.67 7.87
N ALA A 12 18.82 5.90 8.05
CA ALA A 12 17.43 6.21 7.76
C ALA A 12 17.10 5.83 6.31
N VAL A 13 15.99 5.12 6.11
CA VAL A 13 15.50 4.76 4.78
C VAL A 13 14.98 6.00 4.08
N ARG A 14 15.49 6.27 2.89
CA ARG A 14 15.06 7.37 2.03
C ARG A 14 14.09 6.87 0.95
N PRO A 15 13.26 7.74 0.37
CA PRO A 15 12.36 7.36 -0.72
C PRO A 15 13.10 6.65 -1.88
N GLU A 16 14.26 7.16 -2.28
CA GLU A 16 15.09 6.60 -3.34
C GLU A 16 15.69 5.22 -3.01
N ASP A 17 15.80 4.86 -1.72
CA ASP A 17 16.25 3.53 -1.30
C ASP A 17 15.15 2.48 -1.50
N VAL A 18 13.88 2.90 -1.44
CA VAL A 18 12.71 2.04 -1.69
C VAL A 18 12.43 1.93 -3.18
N LEU A 19 12.40 3.08 -3.87
CA LEU A 19 12.17 3.14 -5.31
C LEU A 19 12.99 4.29 -5.92
N PRO A 20 14.06 3.97 -6.66
CA PRO A 20 14.92 4.97 -7.28
C PRO A 20 14.18 5.88 -8.27
N GLU A 21 14.76 7.05 -8.53
CA GLU A 21 14.29 7.94 -9.58
C GLU A 21 14.37 7.26 -10.96
N GLY A 22 13.39 7.55 -11.82
CA GLY A 22 13.27 6.93 -13.14
C GLY A 22 12.77 5.48 -13.14
N ILE A 23 12.52 4.89 -11.97
CA ILE A 23 11.96 3.53 -11.84
C ILE A 23 10.49 3.61 -11.38
N ASP A 24 9.60 3.02 -12.16
CA ASP A 24 8.16 3.04 -11.90
C ASP A 24 7.65 1.89 -11.02
N SER A 25 8.45 0.83 -10.89
CA SER A 25 8.12 -0.34 -10.08
C SER A 25 9.33 -1.07 -9.53
N THR A 26 9.17 -1.69 -8.38
CA THR A 26 10.17 -2.57 -7.76
C THR A 26 9.51 -3.87 -7.29
N ALA A 27 10.31 -4.87 -6.97
CA ALA A 27 9.82 -6.12 -6.36
C ALA A 27 10.00 -6.05 -4.84
N ILE A 28 8.90 -6.16 -4.10
CA ILE A 28 8.90 -6.19 -2.63
C ILE A 28 8.23 -7.50 -2.22
N ASN A 29 8.94 -8.34 -1.47
CA ASN A 29 8.48 -9.68 -1.10
C ASN A 29 8.01 -10.53 -2.30
N GLY A 30 8.67 -10.40 -3.45
CA GLY A 30 8.32 -11.10 -4.70
C GLY A 30 7.12 -10.52 -5.45
N LEU A 31 6.47 -9.47 -4.92
CA LEU A 31 5.38 -8.77 -5.57
C LEU A 31 5.87 -7.51 -6.28
N THR A 32 5.46 -7.31 -7.53
CA THR A 32 5.70 -6.06 -8.25
C THR A 32 4.83 -4.95 -7.67
N VAL A 33 5.46 -3.92 -7.10
CA VAL A 33 4.81 -2.72 -6.54
C VAL A 33 5.14 -1.51 -7.41
N ARG A 34 4.12 -0.75 -7.80
CA ARG A 34 4.27 0.48 -8.60
C ARG A 34 4.33 1.73 -7.71
N LYS A 35 5.11 2.73 -8.11
CA LYS A 35 5.25 4.03 -7.42
C LYS A 35 3.91 4.68 -7.08
N GLY A 36 2.96 4.58 -8.00
CA GLY A 36 1.63 5.18 -7.88
C GLY A 36 0.62 4.38 -7.06
N SER A 37 0.94 3.17 -6.60
CA SER A 37 -0.05 2.29 -5.96
C SER A 37 -0.68 2.90 -4.70
N VAL A 38 0.12 3.52 -3.84
CA VAL A 38 -0.39 4.17 -2.61
C VAL A 38 -1.27 5.38 -2.96
N ALA A 39 -0.80 6.25 -3.86
CA ALA A 39 -1.54 7.44 -4.27
C ALA A 39 -2.88 7.09 -4.95
N ALA A 40 -2.87 6.09 -5.84
CA ALA A 40 -4.09 5.60 -6.49
C ALA A 40 -5.09 5.01 -5.49
N PHE A 41 -4.62 4.25 -4.50
CA PHE A 41 -5.49 3.72 -3.46
C PHE A 41 -6.14 4.83 -2.63
N VAL A 42 -5.35 5.83 -2.19
CA VAL A 42 -5.88 6.98 -1.44
C VAL A 42 -6.90 7.75 -2.27
N ALA A 43 -6.62 8.03 -3.54
CA ALA A 43 -7.56 8.71 -4.42
C ALA A 43 -8.88 7.94 -4.60
N ASN A 44 -8.80 6.61 -4.73
CA ASN A 44 -9.99 5.76 -4.84
C ASN A 44 -10.78 5.73 -3.53
N ALA A 45 -10.09 5.60 -2.39
CA ALA A 45 -10.70 5.59 -1.06
C ALA A 45 -11.45 6.89 -0.78
N LEU A 46 -10.85 8.05 -1.08
CA LEU A 46 -11.48 9.36 -0.88
C LEU A 46 -12.72 9.54 -1.77
N ARG A 47 -12.68 9.06 -3.01
CA ARG A 47 -13.83 9.13 -3.94
C ARG A 47 -14.94 8.17 -3.57
N LEU A 48 -14.62 7.05 -2.94
CA LEU A 48 -15.60 6.03 -2.58
C LEU A 48 -16.64 6.56 -1.58
N ASP A 49 -16.22 7.41 -0.64
CA ASP A 49 -17.08 7.98 0.40
C ASP A 49 -18.23 8.85 -0.17
N ASP A 50 -18.07 9.41 -1.38
CA ASP A 50 -19.08 10.22 -2.06
C ASP A 50 -20.00 9.40 -2.99
N LEU A 51 -19.74 8.10 -3.15
CA LEU A 51 -20.48 7.26 -4.09
C LEU A 51 -21.55 6.42 -3.41
N THR A 52 -22.66 6.23 -4.12
CA THR A 52 -23.71 5.30 -3.71
C THR A 52 -23.23 3.87 -3.96
N GLU A 53 -23.34 3.00 -2.94
CA GLU A 53 -23.02 1.58 -3.09
C GLU A 53 -23.88 0.94 -4.20
N GLY A 54 -23.26 0.07 -4.99
CA GLY A 54 -23.93 -0.67 -6.07
C GLY A 54 -23.94 0.03 -7.44
N THR A 55 -23.45 1.28 -7.55
CA THR A 55 -23.24 1.90 -8.86
C THR A 55 -22.05 1.26 -9.60
N PRO A 56 -22.03 1.31 -10.94
CA PRO A 56 -20.87 0.84 -11.73
C PRO A 56 -19.55 1.51 -11.32
N GLU A 57 -19.59 2.80 -11.00
CA GLU A 57 -18.43 3.58 -10.56
C GLU A 57 -17.91 3.11 -9.20
N TYR A 58 -18.82 2.83 -8.26
CA TYR A 58 -18.46 2.25 -6.97
C TYR A 58 -17.79 0.88 -7.15
N ALA A 59 -18.37 0.00 -7.98
CA ALA A 59 -17.81 -1.31 -8.26
C ALA A 59 -16.42 -1.25 -8.91
N ALA A 60 -16.20 -0.31 -9.83
CA ALA A 60 -14.91 -0.09 -10.47
C ALA A 60 -13.83 0.34 -9.45
N LEU A 61 -14.17 1.26 -8.55
CA LEU A 61 -13.26 1.71 -7.48
C LEU A 61 -12.94 0.58 -6.51
N VAL A 62 -13.95 -0.18 -6.05
CA VAL A 62 -13.74 -1.35 -5.20
C VAL A 62 -12.79 -2.34 -5.86
N THR A 63 -13.00 -2.64 -7.15
CA THR A 63 -12.13 -3.57 -7.91
C THR A 63 -10.69 -3.10 -7.92
N GLN A 64 -10.45 -1.82 -8.27
CA GLN A 64 -9.11 -1.24 -8.27
C GLN A 64 -8.48 -1.22 -6.87
N MET A 65 -9.25 -0.93 -5.83
CA MET A 65 -8.75 -0.95 -4.45
C MET A 65 -8.36 -2.36 -4.01
N ARG A 66 -9.11 -3.40 -4.40
CA ARG A 66 -8.77 -4.80 -4.12
C ARG A 66 -7.51 -5.24 -4.87
N GLU A 67 -7.36 -4.85 -6.14
CA GLU A 67 -6.14 -5.12 -6.93
C GLU A 67 -4.89 -4.47 -6.32
N LEU A 68 -5.03 -3.30 -5.70
CA LEU A 68 -3.92 -2.60 -5.03
C LEU A 68 -3.61 -3.14 -3.63
N ALA A 69 -4.56 -3.84 -2.98
CA ALA A 69 -4.42 -4.28 -1.60
C ALA A 69 -3.16 -5.15 -1.33
N PRO A 70 -2.77 -6.10 -2.20
CA PRO A 70 -1.54 -6.86 -2.01
C PRO A 70 -0.28 -5.98 -1.98
N ALA A 71 -0.21 -4.94 -2.81
CA ALA A 71 0.92 -4.02 -2.84
C ALA A 71 1.03 -3.20 -1.55
N LEU A 72 -0.11 -2.75 -1.01
CA LEU A 72 -0.14 -2.01 0.27
C LEU A 72 0.30 -2.87 1.45
N ARG A 73 -0.05 -4.17 1.42
CA ARG A 73 0.42 -5.15 2.41
C ARG A 73 1.91 -5.42 2.25
N ALA A 74 2.39 -5.60 1.02
CA ALA A 74 3.81 -5.89 0.76
C ALA A 74 4.74 -4.78 1.25
N ILE A 75 4.32 -3.51 1.17
CA ILE A 75 5.09 -2.36 1.68
C ILE A 75 4.88 -2.09 3.18
N GLY A 76 4.03 -2.87 3.87
CA GLY A 76 3.74 -2.71 5.30
C GLY A 76 2.87 -1.50 5.65
N LEU A 77 2.15 -0.90 4.69
CA LEU A 77 1.33 0.29 4.94
C LEU A 77 0.27 0.00 6.01
N LEU A 78 -0.35 -1.19 5.94
CA LEU A 78 -1.43 -1.60 6.84
C LEU A 78 -0.93 -2.09 8.22
N ASP A 79 0.39 -2.24 8.38
CA ASP A 79 1.00 -2.53 9.69
C ASP A 79 1.18 -1.26 10.53
N VAL A 80 1.20 -0.10 9.87
CA VAL A 80 1.40 1.22 10.50
C VAL A 80 0.10 2.02 10.53
N PHE A 81 -0.70 1.95 9.47
CA PHE A 81 -1.92 2.72 9.29
C PHE A 81 -3.15 1.83 9.15
N ARG A 82 -4.30 2.34 9.61
CA ARG A 82 -5.61 1.75 9.32
C ARG A 82 -6.50 2.74 8.57
N PRO A 83 -7.35 2.26 7.64
CA PRO A 83 -8.34 3.13 7.01
C PRO A 83 -9.27 3.75 8.06
N ARG A 84 -9.62 5.02 7.86
CA ARG A 84 -10.64 5.68 8.68
C ARG A 84 -12.05 5.31 8.26
N SER A 85 -12.28 5.06 6.96
CA SER A 85 -13.59 4.70 6.41
C SER A 85 -13.86 3.21 6.65
N PRO A 86 -14.96 2.83 7.33
CA PRO A 86 -15.31 1.43 7.57
C PRO A 86 -15.54 0.64 6.27
N ALA A 87 -16.04 1.30 5.22
CA ALA A 87 -16.21 0.69 3.91
C ALA A 87 -14.86 0.28 3.32
N VAL A 88 -13.85 1.16 3.41
CA VAL A 88 -12.49 0.88 2.95
C VAL A 88 -11.82 -0.23 3.76
N GLU A 89 -12.02 -0.24 5.08
CA GLU A 89 -11.53 -1.33 5.94
C GLU A 89 -12.13 -2.68 5.52
N ARG A 90 -13.44 -2.74 5.30
CA ARG A 90 -14.13 -3.94 4.82
C ARG A 90 -13.62 -4.40 3.45
N ILE A 91 -13.45 -3.48 2.49
CA ILE A 91 -12.92 -3.79 1.15
C ILE A 91 -11.53 -4.42 1.24
N LEU A 92 -10.65 -3.88 2.09
CA LEU A 92 -9.32 -4.44 2.31
C LEU A 92 -9.40 -5.82 2.96
N ALA A 93 -10.27 -6.03 3.95
CA ALA A 93 -10.46 -7.34 4.60
C ALA A 93 -10.93 -8.42 3.61
N GLU A 94 -11.79 -8.06 2.65
CA GLU A 94 -12.29 -8.96 1.61
C GLU A 94 -11.27 -9.23 0.49
N ALA A 95 -10.23 -8.40 0.38
CA ALA A 95 -9.14 -8.55 -0.61
C ALA A 95 -8.00 -9.47 -0.13
N ALA A 96 -8.24 -10.32 0.86
CA ALA A 96 -7.25 -11.18 1.49
C ALA A 96 -6.93 -12.42 0.65
#